data_AF-A0A6G4X2S5-F1
#
_entry.id   AF-A0A6G4X2S5-F1
#
_cell.length_a   1.000
_cell.length_b   1.000
_cell.length_c   1.000
_cell.angle_alpha   90.00
_cell.angle_beta   90.00
_cell.angle_gamma   90.00
#
_symmetry.space_group_name_H-M   'P 1'
#
loop_
_entity.id
_entity.type
_entity.pdbx_description
1 polymer ?
#
loop_
_entity_poly.entity_id
_entity_poly.type
_entity_poly.pdbx_seq_one_letter_code
_entity_poly.pdbx_strand_id
1 'polypeptide(L)'
;VSTRRGEELGDVVGFFVNTVALRSDVGGEPSFGELLVRVRDADLRALDRGDVPFNRVVEALNPPRHPSRNPLFQVLLAQQHHTELVPDLDGGADSTPFPVASGEAAFDLAVAFVELPDGGGMVLTVEFGSALLDRSTVEGLVEGMERLLDGAAAGEDRVVRAVTRVRSVAAEPSGPEPGPEPGPEPVETVAVLRRLFSEVLDQPGVRDEDSFFDLGGHSLTAMRLIARIRDRFGVRIPVRTLMRKPELMALAAEVESRAGHGARRR
;
A
#
# COMPACT_ATOMS: atom_id res chain seq x y z
N VAL A 1 5.22 -12.33 5.02
CA VAL A 1 5.51 -13.71 5.48
C VAL A 1 4.33 -14.60 5.12
N SER A 2 4.58 -15.78 4.53
CA SER A 2 3.51 -16.74 4.25
C SER A 2 2.98 -17.31 5.55
N THR A 3 1.65 -17.38 5.69
CA THR A 3 0.96 -18.05 6.81
C THR A 3 0.47 -19.45 6.45
N ARG A 4 0.79 -19.94 5.24
CA ARG A 4 0.51 -21.33 4.87
C ARG A 4 1.44 -22.25 5.68
N ARG A 5 0.89 -22.86 6.74
CA ARG A 5 1.53 -23.94 7.50
C ARG A 5 0.78 -25.25 7.20
N GLY A 6 1.49 -26.27 6.73
CA GLY A 6 0.95 -27.59 6.40
C GLY A 6 0.56 -27.78 4.92
N GLU A 7 0.67 -29.01 4.41
CA GLU A 7 0.36 -29.39 3.01
C GLU A 7 -1.13 -29.16 2.65
N GLU A 8 -2.02 -29.13 3.64
CA GLU A 8 -3.48 -29.00 3.45
C GLU A 8 -3.95 -27.67 2.83
N LEU A 9 -3.10 -26.63 2.86
CA LEU A 9 -3.42 -25.29 2.32
C LEU A 9 -2.71 -24.98 1.00
N GLY A 10 -2.02 -25.95 0.39
CA GLY A 10 -1.28 -25.77 -0.87
C GLY A 10 -2.18 -25.29 -2.02
N ASP A 11 -3.35 -25.91 -2.16
CA ASP A 11 -4.25 -25.72 -3.32
C ASP A 11 -5.38 -24.71 -3.06
N VAL A 12 -5.39 -24.04 -1.90
CA VAL A 12 -6.46 -23.09 -1.56
C VAL A 12 -6.12 -21.70 -2.10
N VAL A 13 -7.02 -21.17 -2.94
CA VAL A 13 -7.02 -19.77 -3.36
C VAL A 13 -7.51 -18.90 -2.20
N GLY A 14 -6.63 -18.07 -1.65
CA GLY A 14 -6.93 -17.19 -0.51
C GLY A 14 -5.78 -16.26 -0.15
N PHE A 15 -6.03 -15.26 0.69
CA PHE A 15 -5.01 -14.30 1.12
C PHE A 15 -4.24 -14.83 2.33
N PHE A 16 -3.10 -15.48 2.07
CA PHE A 16 -2.27 -16.13 3.10
C PHE A 16 -0.97 -15.38 3.40
N VAL A 17 -1.01 -14.05 3.32
CA VAL A 17 0.15 -13.19 3.60
C VAL A 17 -0.09 -12.47 4.92
N ASN A 18 0.87 -12.60 5.84
CA ASN A 18 0.93 -11.75 7.02
C ASN A 18 2.08 -10.75 6.90
N THR A 19 1.87 -9.57 7.48
CA THR A 19 2.84 -8.49 7.51
C THR A 19 3.50 -8.42 8.87
N VAL A 20 4.84 -8.41 8.88
CA VAL A 20 5.63 -8.31 10.10
C VAL A 20 6.34 -6.97 10.10
N ALA A 21 6.12 -6.18 11.16
CA ALA A 21 6.84 -4.92 11.36
C ALA A 21 8.24 -5.22 11.90
N LEU A 22 9.27 -4.81 11.16
CA LEU A 22 10.67 -5.01 11.54
C LEU A 22 11.24 -3.70 12.10
N ARG A 23 11.99 -3.80 13.20
CA ARG A 23 12.63 -2.65 13.84
C ARG A 23 14.15 -2.78 13.68
N SER A 24 14.65 -2.23 12.58
CA SER A 24 16.08 -2.20 12.29
C SER A 24 16.74 -0.97 12.93
N ASP A 25 17.82 -1.18 13.68
CA ASP A 25 18.63 -0.08 14.24
C ASP A 25 19.80 0.24 13.30
N VAL A 26 19.69 1.40 12.62
CA VAL A 26 20.70 1.94 11.70
C VAL A 26 21.59 3.01 12.35
N GLY A 27 21.48 3.21 13.67
CA GLY A 27 22.24 4.21 14.41
C GLY A 27 23.74 3.92 14.47
N GLY A 28 24.55 4.99 14.56
CA GLY A 28 25.98 4.90 14.82
C GLY A 28 26.87 4.56 13.62
N GLU A 29 26.40 4.80 12.39
CA GLU A 29 27.17 4.60 11.14
C GLU A 29 27.80 3.20 11.00
N PRO A 30 27.00 2.12 11.13
CA PRO A 30 27.53 0.77 11.07
C PRO A 30 28.14 0.45 9.70
N SER A 31 29.11 -0.46 9.71
CA SER A 31 29.49 -1.17 8.49
C SER A 31 28.34 -2.04 7.97
N PHE A 32 28.42 -2.49 6.72
CA PHE A 32 27.41 -3.40 6.17
C PHE A 32 27.31 -4.68 6.98
N GLY A 33 28.44 -5.27 7.36
CA GLY A 33 28.49 -6.49 8.17
C GLY A 33 27.90 -6.29 9.57
N GLU A 34 28.22 -5.17 10.23
CA GLU A 34 27.64 -4.82 11.52
C GLU A 34 26.12 -4.65 11.44
N LEU A 35 25.63 -3.92 10.43
CA LEU A 35 24.20 -3.73 10.23
C LEU A 35 23.50 -5.07 9.94
N LEU A 36 24.11 -5.92 9.12
CA LEU A 36 23.57 -7.23 8.79
C LEU A 36 23.38 -8.11 10.03
N VAL A 37 24.37 -8.12 10.94
CA VAL A 37 24.26 -8.85 12.22
C VAL A 37 23.14 -8.27 13.09
N ARG A 38 23.06 -6.94 13.23
CA ARG A 38 22.00 -6.28 14.02
C ARG A 38 20.60 -6.58 13.47
N VAL A 39 20.43 -6.46 12.16
CA VAL A 39 19.17 -6.72 11.46
C VAL A 39 18.78 -8.19 11.61
N ARG A 40 19.70 -9.13 11.34
CA ARG A 40 19.45 -10.56 11.51
C ARG A 40 18.95 -10.88 12.92
N ASP A 41 19.62 -10.40 13.95
CA ASP A 41 19.28 -10.72 15.34
C ASP A 41 17.93 -10.10 15.75
N ALA A 42 17.56 -8.93 15.23
CA ALA A 42 16.27 -8.31 15.47
C ALA A 42 15.14 -9.01 14.69
N ASP A 43 15.37 -9.30 13.41
CA ASP A 43 14.37 -9.81 12.49
C ASP A 43 14.03 -11.27 12.78
N LEU A 44 15.00 -12.12 13.12
CA LEU A 44 14.74 -13.52 13.48
C LEU A 44 13.75 -13.62 14.66
N ARG A 45 13.90 -12.76 15.68
CA ARG A 45 12.97 -12.72 16.82
C ARG A 45 11.56 -12.29 16.43
N ALA A 46 11.43 -11.40 15.44
CA ALA A 46 10.15 -10.96 14.92
C ALA A 46 9.50 -12.03 14.03
N LEU A 47 10.30 -12.70 13.19
CA LEU A 47 9.87 -13.77 12.30
C LEU A 47 9.43 -15.03 13.05
N ASP A 48 10.05 -15.34 14.20
CA ASP A 48 9.59 -16.40 15.11
C ASP A 48 8.14 -16.21 15.59
N ARG A 49 7.63 -14.98 15.53
CA ARG A 49 6.24 -14.60 15.88
C ARG A 49 5.44 -14.13 14.66
N GLY A 50 5.88 -14.53 13.45
CA GLY A 50 5.29 -14.11 12.18
C GLY A 50 3.87 -14.61 11.91
N ASP A 51 3.30 -15.41 12.81
CA ASP A 51 1.90 -15.86 12.79
C ASP A 51 0.93 -14.92 13.52
N VAL A 52 1.43 -13.98 14.33
CA VAL A 52 0.59 -12.96 14.97
C VAL A 52 0.06 -12.01 13.90
N PRO A 53 -1.28 -11.88 13.74
CA PRO A 53 -1.85 -10.98 12.74
C PRO A 53 -1.44 -9.52 12.97
N PHE A 54 -1.03 -8.84 11.89
CA PHE A 54 -0.57 -7.45 11.97
C PHE A 54 -1.54 -6.50 12.71
N ASN A 55 -2.85 -6.63 12.47
CA ASN A 55 -3.86 -5.80 13.13
C ASN A 55 -3.86 -5.96 14.66
N ARG A 56 -3.55 -7.17 15.18
CA ARG A 56 -3.42 -7.39 16.63
C ARG A 56 -2.23 -6.66 17.22
N VAL A 57 -1.14 -6.56 16.46
CA VAL A 57 0.05 -5.78 16.87
C VAL A 57 -0.29 -4.29 16.89
N VAL A 58 -0.98 -3.78 15.88
CA VAL A 58 -1.44 -2.38 15.84
C VAL A 58 -2.40 -2.08 17.00
N GLU A 59 -3.37 -2.96 17.27
CA GLU A 59 -4.29 -2.86 18.40
C GLU A 59 -3.55 -2.79 19.73
N ALA A 60 -2.56 -3.67 19.95
CA ALA A 60 -1.80 -3.73 21.18
C ALA A 60 -0.90 -2.51 21.41
N LEU A 61 -0.29 -1.98 20.34
CA LEU A 61 0.58 -0.80 20.40
C LEU A 61 -0.19 0.52 20.45
N ASN A 62 -1.42 0.54 19.91
CA ASN A 62 -2.30 1.69 19.82
C ASN A 62 -1.57 3.01 19.42
N PRO A 63 -0.87 3.03 18.26
CA PRO A 63 -0.12 4.20 17.83
C PRO A 63 -1.06 5.36 17.46
N PRO A 64 -0.58 6.62 17.51
CA PRO A 64 -1.33 7.77 16.98
C PRO A 64 -1.76 7.53 15.54
N ARG A 65 -3.05 7.71 15.26
CA ARG A 65 -3.60 7.54 13.91
C ARG A 65 -3.30 8.78 13.07
N HIS A 66 -2.81 8.55 11.86
CA HIS A 66 -2.62 9.57 10.85
C HIS A 66 -3.36 9.16 9.57
N PRO A 67 -4.21 10.02 8.98
CA PRO A 67 -5.03 9.66 7.83
C PRO A 67 -4.22 9.32 6.57
N SER A 68 -2.99 9.85 6.48
CA SER A 68 -2.10 9.67 5.32
C SER A 68 -0.88 8.79 5.62
N ARG A 69 -0.86 8.04 6.72
CA ARG A 69 0.29 7.18 7.07
C ARG A 69 -0.13 5.80 7.53
N ASN A 70 0.69 4.82 7.17
CA ASN A 70 0.58 3.48 7.72
C ASN A 70 0.92 3.48 9.23
N PRO A 71 0.33 2.58 10.04
CA PRO A 71 0.32 2.72 11.50
C PRO A 71 1.67 2.50 12.19
N LEU A 72 2.52 1.64 11.63
CA LEU A 72 3.77 1.20 12.28
C LEU A 72 5.02 1.38 11.41
N PHE A 73 4.90 1.34 10.09
CA PHE A 73 6.02 1.49 9.17
C PHE A 73 5.52 2.02 7.82
N GLN A 74 6.39 2.72 7.11
CA GLN A 74 6.08 3.42 5.85
C GLN A 74 6.83 2.82 4.67
N VAL A 75 7.83 1.97 4.94
CA VAL A 75 8.60 1.24 3.94
C VAL A 75 8.25 -0.23 3.99
N LEU A 76 7.82 -0.79 2.87
CA LEU A 76 7.57 -2.23 2.73
C LEU A 76 8.73 -2.88 1.99
N LEU A 77 9.24 -3.99 2.54
CA LEU A 77 10.10 -4.92 1.83
C LEU A 77 9.34 -6.22 1.62
N ALA A 78 9.26 -6.65 0.37
CA ALA A 78 8.64 -7.92 -0.02
C ALA A 78 9.64 -8.74 -0.83
N GLN A 79 9.87 -9.98 -0.44
CA GLN A 79 10.62 -10.93 -1.24
C GLN A 79 9.66 -12.04 -1.68
N GLN A 80 9.68 -12.31 -2.98
CA GLN A 80 8.89 -13.35 -3.61
C GLN A 80 9.86 -14.31 -4.31
N HIS A 81 9.67 -15.61 -4.11
CA HIS A 81 10.28 -16.59 -5.01
C HIS A 81 9.42 -16.64 -6.26
N HIS A 82 10.05 -16.58 -7.44
CA HIS A 82 9.32 -16.74 -8.68
C HIS A 82 8.63 -18.10 -8.67
N THR A 83 7.30 -18.08 -8.66
CA THR A 83 6.48 -19.21 -9.06
C THR A 83 6.06 -18.88 -10.48
N GLU A 84 6.40 -19.73 -11.45
CA GLU A 84 5.91 -19.60 -12.81
C GLU A 84 4.39 -19.56 -12.79
N LEU A 85 3.83 -18.36 -12.90
CA LEU A 85 2.41 -18.11 -13.11
C LEU A 85 2.19 -17.63 -14.54
N VAL A 86 2.99 -18.17 -15.46
CA VAL A 86 2.75 -18.07 -16.89
C VAL A 86 1.97 -19.33 -17.25
N PRO A 87 0.62 -19.27 -17.30
CA PRO A 87 -0.15 -20.44 -17.68
C PRO A 87 0.25 -20.83 -19.10
N ASP A 88 0.57 -22.11 -19.30
CA ASP A 88 0.77 -22.64 -20.64
C ASP A 88 -0.55 -22.48 -21.40
N LEU A 89 -0.53 -21.66 -22.45
CA LEU A 89 -1.71 -21.41 -23.26
C LEU A 89 -1.75 -22.46 -24.36
N ASP A 90 -2.85 -23.21 -24.42
CA ASP A 90 -3.10 -24.19 -25.48
C ASP A 90 -2.83 -23.57 -26.86
N GLY A 91 -1.96 -24.21 -27.65
CA GLY A 91 -1.62 -23.77 -29.01
C GLY A 91 -0.22 -23.14 -29.19
N GLY A 92 0.63 -23.16 -28.16
CA GLY A 92 2.04 -22.75 -28.27
C GLY A 92 2.21 -21.22 -28.37
N ALA A 93 1.27 -20.47 -27.80
CA ALA A 93 1.38 -19.03 -27.69
C ALA A 93 2.22 -18.64 -26.47
N ASP A 94 3.26 -17.84 -26.68
CA ASP A 94 4.06 -17.30 -25.59
C ASP A 94 3.24 -16.28 -24.78
N SER A 95 3.15 -16.47 -23.46
CA SER A 95 2.61 -15.47 -22.55
C SER A 95 3.72 -14.82 -21.73
N THR A 96 3.69 -13.50 -21.66
CA THR A 96 4.61 -12.72 -20.83
C THR A 96 3.81 -11.88 -19.82
N PRO A 97 4.19 -11.84 -18.54
CA PRO A 97 3.55 -10.96 -17.57
C PRO A 97 3.69 -9.51 -18.01
N PHE A 98 2.58 -8.78 -18.06
CA PHE A 98 2.59 -7.35 -18.30
C PHE A 98 2.39 -6.61 -16.96
N PRO A 99 3.36 -5.79 -16.51
CA PRO A 99 3.22 -5.06 -15.26
C PRO A 99 2.12 -3.99 -15.41
N VAL A 100 1.09 -4.10 -14.59
CA VAL A 100 0.03 -3.07 -14.48
C VAL A 100 0.35 -2.20 -13.27
N ALA A 101 0.63 -0.93 -13.50
CA ALA A 101 0.75 0.03 -12.42
C ALA A 101 -0.60 0.15 -11.71
N SER A 102 -0.63 -0.12 -10.40
CA SER A 102 -1.81 -0.05 -9.54
C SER A 102 -2.43 1.36 -9.51
N GLY A 103 -1.62 2.38 -9.84
CA GLY A 103 -2.00 3.79 -9.89
C GLY A 103 -1.99 4.50 -8.53
N GLU A 104 -1.78 3.77 -7.42
CA GLU A 104 -1.76 4.35 -6.06
C GLU A 104 -0.81 3.57 -5.15
N ALA A 105 0.28 4.23 -4.70
CA ALA A 105 1.23 3.65 -3.77
C ALA A 105 0.58 3.33 -2.41
N ALA A 106 0.69 2.09 -1.95
CA ALA A 106 0.15 1.68 -0.64
C ALA A 106 1.06 2.05 0.54
N PHE A 107 2.33 2.33 0.24
CA PHE A 107 3.39 2.70 1.17
C PHE A 107 4.14 3.91 0.60
N ASP A 108 4.85 4.65 1.46
CA ASP A 108 5.68 5.76 0.99
C ASP A 108 6.75 5.23 0.01
N LEU A 109 7.29 4.05 0.32
CA LEU A 109 8.18 3.27 -0.53
C LEU A 109 7.90 1.77 -0.33
N ALA A 110 7.72 1.01 -1.41
CA ALA A 110 7.66 -0.43 -1.38
C ALA A 110 8.68 -0.99 -2.37
N VAL A 111 9.53 -1.90 -1.89
CA VAL A 111 10.52 -2.59 -2.72
C VAL A 111 10.18 -4.07 -2.72
N ALA A 112 9.90 -4.60 -3.90
CA ALA A 112 9.66 -6.01 -4.14
C ALA A 112 10.85 -6.64 -4.85
N PHE A 113 11.34 -7.75 -4.32
CA PHE A 113 12.41 -8.56 -4.88
C PHE A 113 11.81 -9.84 -5.45
N VAL A 114 12.13 -10.13 -6.70
CA VAL A 114 11.76 -11.37 -7.39
C VAL A 114 13.04 -12.09 -7.81
N GLU A 115 13.28 -13.27 -7.26
CA GLU A 115 14.41 -14.12 -7.67
C GLU A 115 14.10 -14.79 -9.01
N LEU A 116 15.01 -14.65 -9.98
CA LEU A 116 14.89 -15.28 -11.29
C LEU A 116 15.34 -16.75 -11.23
N PRO A 117 14.73 -17.65 -12.03
CA PRO A 117 15.13 -19.05 -12.09
C PRO A 117 16.58 -19.23 -12.58
N ASP A 118 17.14 -20.42 -12.32
CA ASP A 118 18.45 -20.86 -12.81
C ASP A 118 19.63 -19.94 -12.46
N GLY A 119 19.52 -19.21 -11.35
CA GLY A 119 20.55 -18.28 -10.92
C GLY A 119 20.63 -17.02 -11.78
N GLY A 120 19.55 -16.68 -12.52
CA GLY A 120 19.45 -15.47 -13.35
C GLY A 120 19.50 -14.14 -12.58
N GLY A 121 19.66 -14.18 -11.26
CA GLY A 121 19.77 -13.02 -10.38
C GLY A 121 18.43 -12.64 -9.76
N MET A 122 18.25 -11.35 -9.49
CA MET A 122 17.07 -10.82 -8.81
C MET A 122 16.58 -9.57 -9.54
N VAL A 123 15.27 -9.47 -9.73
CA VAL A 123 14.60 -8.27 -10.26
C VAL A 123 14.03 -7.49 -9.09
N LEU A 124 14.33 -6.19 -9.03
CA LEU A 124 13.73 -5.26 -8.09
C LEU A 124 12.62 -4.46 -8.77
N THR A 125 11.46 -4.40 -8.12
CA THR A 125 10.38 -3.47 -8.47
C THR A 125 10.19 -2.50 -7.33
N VAL A 126 10.19 -1.20 -7.63
CA VAL A 126 9.99 -0.15 -6.63
C VAL A 126 8.70 0.63 -6.93
N GLU A 127 7.79 0.63 -5.97
CA GLU A 127 6.59 1.47 -5.96
C GLU A 127 6.78 2.57 -4.91
N PHE A 128 6.44 3.81 -5.24
CA PHE A 128 6.63 4.93 -4.33
C PHE A 128 5.54 5.99 -4.48
N GLY A 129 5.26 6.70 -3.39
CA GLY A 129 4.34 7.83 -3.40
C GLY A 129 4.96 9.02 -4.11
N SER A 130 4.44 9.37 -5.29
CA SER A 130 4.96 10.49 -6.10
C SER A 130 4.80 11.87 -5.45
N ALA A 131 3.95 11.99 -4.42
CA ALA A 131 3.85 13.19 -3.60
C ALA A 131 5.02 13.35 -2.61
N LEU A 132 5.76 12.27 -2.34
CA LEU A 132 6.85 12.23 -1.35
C LEU A 132 8.22 12.04 -2.00
N LEU A 133 8.28 11.25 -3.07
CA LEU A 133 9.52 10.87 -3.74
C LEU A 133 9.39 11.11 -5.24
N ASP A 134 10.41 11.72 -5.83
CA ASP A 134 10.57 11.76 -7.28
C ASP A 134 11.37 10.55 -7.79
N ARG A 135 11.28 10.32 -9.10
CA ARG A 135 11.93 9.19 -9.76
C ARG A 135 13.45 9.19 -9.55
N SER A 136 14.11 10.35 -9.65
CA SER A 136 15.57 10.43 -9.54
C SER A 136 16.07 10.15 -8.11
N THR A 137 15.28 10.49 -7.10
CA THR A 137 15.55 10.14 -5.70
C THR A 137 15.49 8.63 -5.51
N VAL A 138 14.49 7.97 -6.09
CA VAL A 138 14.36 6.51 -6.04
C VAL A 138 15.44 5.80 -6.83
N GLU A 139 15.80 6.30 -8.02
CA GLU A 139 16.93 5.78 -8.80
C GLU A 139 18.24 5.88 -7.99
N GLY A 140 18.51 7.02 -7.34
CA GLY A 140 19.68 7.18 -6.47
C GLY A 140 19.69 6.25 -5.25
N LEU A 141 18.51 5.93 -4.69
CA LEU A 141 18.36 4.93 -3.62
C LEU A 141 18.74 3.53 -4.12
N VAL A 142 18.23 3.13 -5.30
CA VAL A 142 18.49 1.83 -5.91
C VAL A 142 19.96 1.70 -6.28
N GLU A 143 20.56 2.69 -6.94
CA GLU A 143 21.99 2.67 -7.26
C GLU A 143 22.87 2.61 -5.99
N GLY A 144 22.44 3.28 -4.92
CA GLY A 144 23.13 3.22 -3.63
C GLY A 144 23.07 1.82 -3.02
N MET A 145 21.92 1.14 -3.13
CA MET A 145 21.74 -0.24 -2.72
C MET A 145 22.63 -1.19 -3.55
N GLU A 146 22.62 -1.07 -4.87
CA GLU A 146 23.44 -1.89 -5.78
C GLU A 146 24.92 -1.78 -5.42
N ARG A 147 25.46 -0.57 -5.28
CA ARG A 147 26.86 -0.35 -4.88
C ARG A 147 27.22 -0.96 -3.52
N LEU A 148 26.26 -1.00 -2.60
CA LEU A 148 26.45 -1.57 -1.27
C LEU A 148 26.49 -3.10 -1.36
N LEU A 149 25.56 -3.69 -2.12
CA LEU A 149 25.47 -5.14 -2.35
C LEU A 149 26.67 -5.66 -3.14
N ASP A 150 27.12 -4.95 -4.17
CA ASP A 150 28.32 -5.29 -4.94
C ASP A 150 29.57 -5.29 -4.06
N GLY A 151 29.72 -4.26 -3.22
CA GLY A 151 30.82 -4.18 -2.26
C GLY A 151 30.79 -5.35 -1.28
N ALA A 152 29.63 -5.64 -0.70
CA ALA A 152 29.45 -6.77 0.21
C ALA A 152 29.75 -8.13 -0.46
N ALA A 153 29.31 -8.33 -1.70
CA ALA A 153 29.57 -9.54 -2.48
C ALA A 153 31.07 -9.70 -2.81
N ALA A 154 31.80 -8.60 -2.97
CA ALA A 154 33.26 -8.58 -3.12
C ALA A 154 34.01 -8.77 -1.79
N GLY A 155 33.31 -8.90 -0.66
CA GLY A 155 33.88 -9.05 0.68
C GLY A 155 34.34 -7.73 1.30
N GLU A 156 33.92 -6.59 0.76
CA GLU A 156 34.24 -5.28 1.29
C GLU A 156 33.23 -4.84 2.37
N ASP A 157 33.72 -4.57 3.57
CA ASP A 157 32.88 -4.10 4.67
C ASP A 157 32.84 -2.56 4.73
N ARG A 158 31.99 -1.96 3.89
CA ARG A 158 31.84 -0.51 3.76
C ARG A 158 30.81 0.04 4.75
N VAL A 159 31.04 1.27 5.24
CA VAL A 159 30.05 2.02 6.03
C VAL A 159 28.83 2.33 5.16
N VAL A 160 27.64 1.96 5.64
CA VAL A 160 26.39 2.04 4.86
C VAL A 160 26.11 3.47 4.38
N ARG A 161 26.26 4.46 5.27
CA ARG A 161 26.02 5.88 4.96
C ARG A 161 26.95 6.44 3.86
N ALA A 162 28.14 5.88 3.68
CA ALA A 162 29.08 6.35 2.67
C ALA A 162 28.63 6.01 1.25
N VAL A 163 27.78 4.99 1.09
CA VAL A 163 27.35 4.45 -0.21
C VAL A 163 25.97 4.98 -0.63
N THR A 164 25.11 5.33 0.33
CA THR A 164 23.77 5.89 0.11
C THR A 164 23.77 7.41 0.32
N ARG A 165 24.08 8.18 -0.73
CA ARG A 165 23.83 9.62 -0.75
C ARG A 165 22.47 9.91 -1.37
N VAL A 166 21.43 9.91 -0.55
CA VAL A 166 20.10 10.32 -0.96
C VAL A 166 19.99 11.82 -0.71
N ARG A 167 19.56 12.59 -1.73
CA ARG A 167 19.11 13.96 -1.47
C ARG A 167 17.80 13.86 -0.72
N SER A 168 17.83 14.21 0.56
CA SER A 168 16.61 14.49 1.31
C SER A 168 15.91 15.67 0.63
N VAL A 169 14.81 15.42 -0.09
CA VAL A 169 13.79 16.45 -0.20
C VAL A 169 13.25 16.57 1.21
N ALA A 170 13.50 17.69 1.87
CA ALA A 170 12.86 17.96 3.15
C ALA A 170 11.36 17.87 2.91
N ALA A 171 10.75 16.79 3.36
CA ALA A 171 9.32 16.78 3.58
C ALA A 171 9.09 17.75 4.74
N GLU A 172 8.91 19.03 4.40
CA GLU A 172 8.12 19.94 5.23
C GLU A 172 6.90 19.14 5.69
N PRO A 173 6.49 19.22 6.97
CA PRO A 173 5.20 18.68 7.35
C PRO A 173 4.18 19.31 6.41
N SER A 174 3.67 18.52 5.47
CA SER A 174 2.62 18.96 4.56
C SER A 174 1.47 19.36 5.46
N GLY A 175 1.35 20.66 5.71
CA GLY A 175 0.08 21.25 6.09
C GLY A 175 -0.96 20.80 5.05
N PRO A 176 -2.25 20.82 5.40
CA PRO A 176 -3.29 20.40 4.47
C PRO A 176 -3.04 21.08 3.12
N GLU A 177 -2.76 20.28 2.08
CA GLU A 177 -2.68 20.83 0.74
C GLU A 177 -3.99 21.59 0.49
N PRO A 178 -3.94 22.79 -0.12
CA PRO A 178 -5.15 23.45 -0.54
C PRO A 178 -5.84 22.51 -1.52
N GLY A 179 -7.00 22.01 -1.12
CA GLY A 179 -7.83 21.16 -1.97
C GLY A 179 -8.08 21.85 -3.32
N PRO A 180 -8.38 21.07 -4.38
CA PRO A 180 -8.79 21.66 -5.65
C PRO A 180 -9.88 22.71 -5.39
N GLU A 181 -9.77 23.88 -6.04
CA GLU A 181 -10.77 24.94 -5.90
C GLU A 181 -12.17 24.35 -5.91
N PRO A 182 -13.04 24.73 -4.95
CA PRO A 182 -14.34 24.11 -4.81
C PRO A 182 -15.11 24.33 -6.12
N GLY A 183 -15.29 23.22 -6.85
CA GLY A 183 -16.34 23.12 -7.85
C GLY A 183 -17.69 23.41 -7.19
N PRO A 184 -18.72 23.75 -7.98
CA PRO A 184 -20.04 24.08 -7.45
C PRO A 184 -20.50 23.01 -6.46
N GLU A 185 -20.98 23.42 -5.29
CA GLU A 185 -21.30 22.51 -4.19
C GLU A 185 -22.20 21.36 -4.66
N PRO A 186 -21.87 20.10 -4.31
CA PRO A 186 -22.55 18.91 -4.80
C PRO A 186 -23.90 18.67 -4.10
N VAL A 187 -24.83 19.64 -4.16
CA VAL A 187 -26.07 19.63 -3.37
C VAL A 187 -26.93 18.37 -3.66
N GLU A 188 -26.98 17.92 -4.92
CA GLU A 188 -27.79 16.75 -5.31
C GLU A 188 -27.12 15.41 -4.97
N THR A 189 -25.82 15.26 -5.26
CA THR A 189 -25.06 14.04 -4.96
C THR A 189 -25.00 13.79 -3.46
N VAL A 190 -24.78 14.85 -2.67
CA VAL A 190 -24.79 14.81 -1.20
C VAL A 190 -26.14 14.35 -0.67
N ALA A 191 -27.24 14.92 -1.15
CA ALA A 191 -28.58 14.52 -0.72
C ALA A 191 -28.90 13.04 -1.03
N VAL A 192 -28.42 12.53 -2.17
CA VAL A 192 -28.57 11.12 -2.54
C VAL A 192 -27.69 10.22 -1.66
N LEU A 193 -26.41 10.55 -1.48
CA LEU A 193 -25.50 9.78 -0.63
C LEU A 193 -25.94 9.77 0.83
N ARG A 194 -26.48 10.87 1.35
CA ARG A 194 -27.05 10.96 2.70
C ARG A 194 -28.16 9.94 2.92
N ARG A 195 -29.06 9.80 1.93
CA ARG A 195 -30.12 8.79 1.95
C ARG A 195 -29.52 7.38 1.91
N LEU A 196 -28.54 7.13 1.03
CA LEU A 196 -27.89 5.83 0.95
C LEU A 196 -27.16 5.43 2.24
N PHE A 197 -26.46 6.37 2.89
CA PHE A 197 -25.84 6.13 4.21
C PHE A 197 -26.91 5.76 5.23
N SER A 198 -27.98 6.57 5.32
CA SER A 198 -29.07 6.36 6.27
C SER A 198 -29.73 4.97 6.08
N GLU A 199 -30.00 4.59 4.83
CA GLU A 199 -30.64 3.32 4.50
C GLU A 199 -29.73 2.10 4.72
N VAL A 200 -28.43 2.22 4.45
CA VAL A 200 -27.48 1.12 4.54
C VAL A 200 -27.06 0.88 6.00
N LEU A 201 -26.97 1.95 6.78
CA LEU A 201 -26.58 1.92 8.19
C LEU A 201 -27.77 1.78 9.14
N ASP A 202 -29.01 1.89 8.63
CA ASP A 202 -30.25 1.91 9.42
C ASP A 202 -30.23 3.00 10.51
N GLN A 203 -29.71 4.18 10.16
CA GLN A 203 -29.53 5.32 11.06
C GLN A 203 -30.19 6.58 10.50
N PRO A 204 -31.15 7.18 11.20
CA PRO A 204 -31.69 8.48 10.82
C PRO A 204 -30.70 9.60 11.14
N GLY A 205 -30.69 10.66 10.33
CA GLY A 205 -30.02 11.92 10.70
C GLY A 205 -28.53 12.01 10.34
N VAL A 206 -28.06 11.25 9.35
CA VAL A 206 -26.70 11.38 8.79
C VAL A 206 -26.45 12.82 8.34
N ARG A 207 -25.36 13.42 8.83
CA ARG A 207 -24.88 14.76 8.49
C ARG A 207 -23.86 14.71 7.35
N ASP A 208 -23.56 15.86 6.77
CA ASP A 208 -22.67 15.95 5.60
C ASP A 208 -21.21 15.67 5.96
N GLU A 209 -20.83 15.95 7.20
CA GLU A 209 -19.49 15.71 7.72
C GLU A 209 -19.30 14.30 8.30
N ASP A 210 -20.37 13.49 8.37
CA ASP A 210 -20.31 12.20 9.04
C ASP A 210 -19.49 11.18 8.24
N SER A 211 -18.65 10.45 8.97
CA SER A 211 -17.87 9.33 8.47
C SER A 211 -18.71 8.05 8.48
N PHE A 212 -18.70 7.32 7.37
CA PHE A 212 -19.41 6.04 7.21
C PHE A 212 -19.03 5.01 8.30
N PHE A 213 -17.75 4.96 8.69
CA PHE A 213 -17.27 3.98 9.68
C PHE A 213 -17.57 4.40 11.12
N ASP A 214 -17.59 5.70 11.41
CA ASP A 214 -17.92 6.21 12.75
C ASP A 214 -19.41 6.01 13.07
N LEU A 215 -20.26 5.98 12.03
CA LEU A 215 -21.67 5.63 12.12
C LEU A 215 -21.93 4.10 12.19
N GLY A 216 -20.89 3.28 12.34
CA GLY A 216 -21.01 1.82 12.47
C GLY A 216 -20.93 1.04 11.15
N GLY A 217 -20.45 1.68 10.07
CA GLY A 217 -20.17 1.01 8.80
C GLY A 217 -19.12 -0.09 8.94
N HIS A 218 -19.32 -1.21 8.23
CA HIS A 218 -18.42 -2.36 8.18
C HIS A 218 -18.41 -2.95 6.76
N SER A 219 -17.61 -4.00 6.52
CA SER A 219 -17.36 -4.51 5.15
C SER A 219 -18.63 -4.86 4.37
N LEU A 220 -19.66 -5.42 5.01
CA LEU A 220 -20.92 -5.78 4.34
C LEU A 220 -21.75 -4.54 3.97
N THR A 221 -21.86 -3.57 4.87
CA THR A 221 -22.58 -2.31 4.61
C THR A 221 -21.81 -1.45 3.61
N ALA A 222 -20.48 -1.42 3.67
CA ALA A 222 -19.62 -0.77 2.68
C ALA A 222 -19.84 -1.32 1.25
N MET A 223 -19.85 -2.64 1.09
CA MET A 223 -20.11 -3.27 -0.21
C MET A 223 -21.53 -3.00 -0.74
N ARG A 224 -22.53 -2.96 0.16
CA ARG A 224 -23.91 -2.58 -0.20
C ARG A 224 -24.01 -1.12 -0.63
N LEU A 225 -23.35 -0.21 0.08
CA LEU A 225 -23.29 1.21 -0.27
C LEU A 225 -22.65 1.40 -1.65
N ILE A 226 -21.51 0.76 -1.91
CA ILE A 226 -20.82 0.84 -3.21
C ILE A 226 -21.69 0.32 -4.35
N ALA A 227 -22.39 -0.80 -4.15
CA ALA A 227 -23.32 -1.32 -5.14
C ALA A 227 -24.44 -0.32 -5.45
N ARG A 228 -25.04 0.30 -4.41
CA ARG A 228 -26.09 1.32 -4.60
C ARG A 228 -25.58 2.60 -5.26
N ILE A 229 -24.36 3.04 -4.93
CA ILE A 229 -23.72 4.17 -5.60
C ILE A 229 -23.56 3.89 -7.10
N ARG A 230 -23.07 2.69 -7.45
CA ARG A 230 -22.97 2.28 -8.85
C ARG A 230 -24.32 2.28 -9.54
N ASP A 231 -25.34 1.72 -8.91
CA ASP A 231 -26.67 1.60 -9.52
C ASP A 231 -27.34 2.99 -9.68
N ARG A 232 -27.07 3.93 -8.77
CA ARG A 232 -27.69 5.26 -8.77
C ARG A 232 -26.96 6.28 -9.66
N PHE A 233 -25.62 6.22 -9.71
CA PHE A 233 -24.78 7.21 -10.38
C PHE A 233 -24.04 6.65 -11.61
N GLY A 234 -24.10 5.34 -11.85
CA GLY A 234 -23.40 4.68 -12.95
C GLY A 234 -21.88 4.62 -12.80
N VAL A 235 -21.33 5.05 -11.65
CA VAL A 235 -19.88 5.10 -11.40
C VAL A 235 -19.43 3.91 -10.57
N ARG A 236 -18.26 3.35 -10.91
CA ARG A 236 -17.61 2.34 -10.06
C ARG A 236 -16.70 3.03 -9.05
N ILE A 237 -17.00 2.82 -7.78
CA ILE A 237 -16.18 3.26 -6.66
C ILE A 237 -15.54 2.02 -6.02
N PRO A 238 -14.21 1.87 -6.06
CA PRO A 238 -13.50 0.85 -5.30
C PRO A 238 -13.75 1.01 -3.80
N VAL A 239 -13.83 -0.08 -3.05
CA VAL A 239 -14.00 -0.01 -1.58
C VAL A 239 -12.89 0.79 -0.89
N ARG A 240 -11.67 0.76 -1.45
CA ARG A 240 -10.53 1.57 -0.99
C ARG A 240 -10.84 3.08 -0.96
N THR A 241 -11.64 3.56 -1.90
CA THR A 241 -12.05 4.96 -1.96
C THR A 241 -12.92 5.34 -0.76
N LEU A 242 -13.90 4.51 -0.41
CA LEU A 242 -14.72 4.71 0.77
C LEU A 242 -13.89 4.64 2.06
N MET A 243 -12.88 3.76 2.12
CA MET A 243 -11.97 3.67 3.27
C MET A 243 -11.09 4.92 3.46
N ARG A 244 -10.66 5.55 2.36
CA ARG A 244 -9.81 6.75 2.41
C ARG A 244 -10.61 8.04 2.65
N LYS A 245 -11.82 8.11 2.09
CA LYS A 245 -12.73 9.26 2.17
C LYS A 245 -14.07 8.79 2.72
N PRO A 246 -14.12 8.39 4.00
CA PRO A 246 -15.35 7.86 4.59
C PRO A 246 -16.40 8.93 4.85
N GLU A 247 -16.01 10.21 4.85
CA GLU A 247 -16.90 11.35 5.04
C GLU A 247 -17.83 11.51 3.85
N LEU A 248 -19.11 11.75 4.12
CA LEU A 248 -20.14 11.86 3.09
C LEU A 248 -19.77 12.91 2.02
N MET A 249 -19.33 14.10 2.44
CA MET A 249 -18.89 15.15 1.50
C MET A 249 -17.69 14.74 0.65
N ALA A 250 -16.70 14.07 1.24
CA ALA A 250 -15.49 13.66 0.54
C ALA A 250 -15.80 12.54 -0.48
N LEU A 251 -16.72 11.65 -0.15
CA LEU A 251 -17.24 10.63 -1.06
C LEU A 251 -18.08 11.22 -2.19
N ALA A 252 -18.89 12.26 -1.90
CA ALA A 252 -19.70 12.96 -2.90
C ALA A 252 -18.83 13.59 -4.00
N ALA A 253 -17.78 14.32 -3.60
CA ALA A 253 -16.84 14.92 -4.54
C ALA A 253 -16.18 13.88 -5.47
N GLU A 254 -15.90 12.69 -4.94
CA GLU A 254 -15.30 11.60 -5.71
C GLU A 254 -16.28 10.95 -6.70
N VAL A 255 -17.55 10.76 -6.29
CA VAL A 255 -18.63 10.28 -7.16
C VAL A 255 -18.78 11.21 -8.37
N GLU A 256 -18.82 12.52 -8.13
CA GLU A 256 -19.00 13.52 -9.19
C GLU A 256 -17.79 13.64 -10.11
N SER A 257 -16.57 13.64 -9.55
CA SER A 257 -15.35 13.64 -10.35
C SER A 257 -15.36 12.47 -11.35
N ARG A 258 -15.77 11.28 -10.92
CA ARG A 258 -15.86 10.10 -11.78
C ARG A 258 -17.02 10.17 -12.77
N ALA A 259 -18.16 10.73 -12.39
CA ALA A 259 -19.29 10.94 -13.28
C ALA A 259 -18.96 11.95 -14.40
N GLY A 260 -18.24 13.03 -14.07
CA GLY A 260 -17.80 14.05 -15.02
C GLY A 260 -16.76 13.55 -16.04
N HIS A 261 -15.85 12.66 -15.63
CA HIS A 261 -14.88 12.03 -16.55
C HIS A 261 -15.55 11.04 -17.52
N GLY A 262 -16.68 10.44 -17.13
CA GLY A 262 -17.48 9.55 -18.01
C GLY A 262 -18.26 10.31 -19.10
N ALA A 263 -18.67 11.55 -18.83
CA ALA A 263 -19.43 12.37 -19.78
C ALA A 263 -18.56 13.01 -20.88
N ARG A 264 -17.28 13.28 -20.61
CA ARG A 264 -16.32 13.86 -21.58
C ARG A 264 -15.71 12.85 -22.57
N ARG A 265 -15.95 11.55 -22.39
CA ARG A 265 -15.42 10.47 -23.23
C ARG A 265 -16.45 9.87 -24.21
N ARG A 266 -17.58 10.56 -24.44
CA ARG A 266 -18.61 10.18 -25.42
C ARG A 266 -18.67 11.17 -26.58
#